data_AF-A0AAJ2LFY9-F1
#
_entry.id   AF-A0AAJ2LFY9-F1
#
_cell.length_a   1.000
_cell.length_b   1.000
_cell.length_c   1.000
_cell.angle_alpha   90.00
_cell.angle_beta   90.00
_cell.angle_gamma   90.00
#
_symmetry.space_group_name_H-M   'P 1'
#
loop_
_entity.id
_entity.type
_entity.pdbx_description
1 polymer ?
#
loop_
_entity_poly.entity_id
_entity_poly.type
_entity_poly.pdbx_seq_one_letter_code
_entity_poly.pdbx_strand_id
1 'polypeptide(L)'
;MTKRFFKSWGGAFGDTARTARALPWIVLVMAAIELAQHGVEVRTGFFSADPATRHAAGLTAARLAFGWPKMLIVWSVAFVATRYLVLHDRRIALRPSALAARRYGWVILFQFVPTAIVIYAEPILKLFGAASEGQVTALRAIAGLAQQLLEPALLLWFVSAAIGTRGYGPIASARVTGWWYFWALLLIFVTRMPFNAAHQLLNRFAAGQPPAILWPMLVLDAAVVPAMVIVVAAAQVRAARAIAERRGRTLLEG
;
A
#
# COMPACT_ATOMS: atom_id res chain seq x y z
N MET A 1 6.08 25.09 -7.71
CA MET A 1 5.75 23.68 -7.36
C MET A 1 4.83 23.57 -6.14
N THR A 2 4.94 24.44 -5.14
CA THR A 2 4.15 24.46 -3.89
C THR A 2 2.63 24.44 -4.10
N LYS A 3 2.06 25.33 -4.93
CA LYS A 3 0.61 25.33 -5.24
C LYS A 3 0.13 24.00 -5.82
N ARG A 4 0.93 23.38 -6.69
CA ARG A 4 0.64 22.06 -7.28
C ARG A 4 0.71 20.96 -6.22
N PHE A 5 1.69 21.02 -5.32
CA PHE A 5 1.80 20.08 -4.20
C PHE A 5 0.53 20.07 -3.36
N PHE A 6 0.10 21.21 -2.81
CA PHE A 6 -1.08 21.27 -1.95
C PHE A 6 -2.38 20.93 -2.69
N LYS A 7 -2.52 21.34 -3.97
CA LYS A 7 -3.65 20.92 -4.82
C LYS A 7 -3.68 19.41 -5.02
N SER A 8 -2.53 18.77 -5.20
CA SER A 8 -2.44 17.32 -5.32
C SER A 8 -2.68 16.61 -3.99
N TRP A 9 -2.10 17.10 -2.90
CA TRP A 9 -2.25 16.55 -1.56
C TRP A 9 -3.70 16.61 -1.09
N GLY A 10 -4.31 17.80 -1.00
CA GLY A 10 -5.71 17.95 -0.61
C GLY A 10 -6.66 17.22 -1.57
N GLY A 11 -6.35 17.24 -2.87
CA GLY A 11 -7.12 16.55 -3.88
C GLY A 11 -7.12 15.02 -3.71
N ALA A 12 -6.05 14.42 -3.18
CA ALA A 12 -5.96 12.98 -2.95
C ALA A 12 -6.97 12.51 -1.89
N PHE A 13 -7.21 13.30 -0.85
CA PHE A 13 -8.26 13.01 0.14
C PHE A 13 -9.66 13.12 -0.48
N GLY A 14 -9.90 14.13 -1.32
CA GLY A 14 -11.15 14.26 -2.06
C GLY A 14 -11.40 13.08 -3.02
N ASP A 15 -10.35 12.63 -3.72
CA ASP A 15 -10.37 11.43 -4.56
C ASP A 15 -10.65 10.15 -3.76
N THR A 16 -10.13 10.09 -2.53
CA THR A 16 -10.37 8.97 -1.61
C THR A 16 -11.84 8.87 -1.24
N ALA A 17 -12.44 9.99 -0.81
CA ALA A 17 -13.85 10.04 -0.48
C ALA A 17 -14.76 9.75 -1.69
N ARG A 18 -14.36 10.14 -2.90
CA ARG A 18 -15.09 9.78 -4.13
C ARG A 18 -15.00 8.29 -4.42
N THR A 19 -13.81 7.72 -4.37
CA THR A 19 -13.57 6.30 -4.63
C THR A 19 -14.30 5.41 -3.63
N ALA A 20 -14.21 5.73 -2.33
CA ALA A 20 -14.89 4.97 -1.28
C ALA A 20 -16.41 4.95 -1.46
N ARG A 21 -17.01 6.08 -1.88
CA ARG A 21 -18.45 6.16 -2.19
C ARG A 21 -18.84 5.41 -3.45
N ALA A 22 -17.98 5.41 -4.47
CA ALA A 22 -18.26 4.75 -5.74
C ALA A 22 -18.08 3.22 -5.68
N LEU A 23 -17.18 2.76 -4.81
CA LEU A 23 -16.76 1.36 -4.67
C LEU A 23 -16.85 0.87 -3.21
N PRO A 24 -18.03 0.98 -2.56
CA PRO A 24 -18.16 0.67 -1.13
C PRO A 24 -17.81 -0.78 -0.81
N TRP A 25 -18.12 -1.71 -1.72
CA TRP A 25 -17.81 -3.14 -1.53
C TRP A 25 -16.32 -3.43 -1.41
N ILE A 26 -15.47 -2.71 -2.14
CA ILE A 26 -14.02 -2.90 -2.05
C ILE A 26 -13.50 -2.42 -0.68
N VAL A 27 -14.04 -1.31 -0.19
CA VAL A 27 -13.74 -0.80 1.16
C VAL A 27 -14.16 -1.81 2.22
N LEU A 28 -15.39 -2.34 2.11
CA LEU A 28 -15.94 -3.30 3.07
C LEU A 28 -15.17 -4.62 3.08
N VAL A 29 -14.84 -5.18 1.91
CA VAL A 29 -14.05 -6.42 1.81
C VAL A 29 -12.68 -6.26 2.47
N MET A 30 -12.02 -5.14 2.20
CA MET A 30 -10.71 -4.86 2.78
C MET A 30 -10.79 -4.66 4.29
N ALA A 31 -11.77 -3.89 4.78
CA ALA A 31 -11.99 -3.71 6.22
C ALA A 31 -12.32 -5.03 6.93
N ALA A 32 -13.13 -5.89 6.30
CA ALA A 32 -13.47 -7.21 6.86
C ALA A 32 -12.24 -8.10 7.01
N ILE A 33 -11.31 -8.06 6.05
CA ILE A 33 -10.08 -8.85 6.08
C ILE A 33 -9.08 -8.29 7.09
N GLU A 34 -9.00 -6.97 7.22
CA GLU A 34 -8.22 -6.34 8.29
C GLU A 34 -8.75 -6.75 9.67
N LEU A 35 -10.07 -6.71 9.86
CA LEU A 35 -10.70 -7.13 11.10
C LEU A 35 -10.52 -8.63 11.38
N ALA A 36 -10.53 -9.47 10.34
CA ALA A 36 -10.22 -10.89 10.47
C ALA A 36 -8.77 -11.12 10.92
N GLN A 37 -7.80 -10.36 10.37
CA GLN A 37 -6.42 -10.38 10.86
C GLN A 37 -6.35 -9.94 12.33
N HIS A 38 -7.05 -8.87 12.71
CA HIS A 38 -7.11 -8.44 14.11
C HIS A 38 -7.64 -9.54 15.02
N GLY A 39 -8.66 -10.31 14.60
CA GLY A 39 -9.14 -11.46 15.36
C GLY A 39 -8.07 -12.53 15.58
N VAL A 40 -7.23 -12.80 14.58
CA VAL A 40 -6.07 -13.70 14.71
C VAL A 40 -5.04 -13.11 15.67
N GLU A 41 -4.72 -11.83 15.55
CA GLU A 41 -3.75 -11.12 16.40
C GLU A 41 -4.18 -11.06 17.87
N VAL A 42 -5.48 -10.87 18.15
CA VAL A 42 -6.02 -10.98 19.51
C VAL A 42 -5.85 -12.41 20.03
N ARG A 43 -6.17 -13.43 19.22
CA ARG A 43 -6.05 -14.84 19.62
C ARG A 43 -4.60 -15.27 19.86
N THR A 44 -3.63 -14.73 19.13
CA THR A 44 -2.21 -15.05 19.30
C THR A 44 -1.54 -14.25 20.41
N GLY A 45 -2.23 -13.31 21.05
CA GLY A 45 -1.69 -12.49 22.14
C GLY A 45 -0.93 -11.25 21.68
N PHE A 46 -1.08 -10.83 20.42
CA PHE A 46 -0.41 -9.63 19.88
C PHE A 46 -0.86 -8.33 20.57
N PHE A 47 -2.06 -8.33 21.14
CA PHE A 47 -2.59 -7.22 21.96
C PHE A 47 -2.48 -7.49 23.46
N SER A 48 -1.64 -8.45 23.90
CA SER A 48 -1.41 -8.73 25.32
C SER A 48 -0.82 -7.51 26.06
N ALA A 49 -1.11 -7.37 27.35
CA ALA A 49 -0.45 -6.39 28.20
C ALA A 49 1.06 -6.71 28.37
N ASP A 50 1.43 -7.99 28.32
CA ASP A 50 2.81 -8.44 28.44
C ASP A 50 3.60 -8.19 27.14
N PRO A 51 4.68 -7.37 27.17
CA PRO A 51 5.54 -7.14 26.02
C PRO A 51 6.18 -8.41 25.45
N ALA A 52 6.55 -9.39 26.29
CA ALA A 52 7.20 -10.61 25.83
C ALA A 52 6.23 -11.48 25.00
N THR A 53 5.00 -11.66 25.50
CA THR A 53 3.90 -12.30 24.78
C THR A 53 3.62 -11.60 23.44
N ARG A 54 3.56 -10.27 23.42
CA ARG A 54 3.34 -9.51 22.16
C ARG A 54 4.44 -9.71 21.14
N HIS A 55 5.70 -9.67 21.60
CA HIS A 55 6.85 -9.90 20.73
C HIS A 55 6.82 -11.30 20.12
N ALA A 56 6.56 -12.33 20.94
CA ALA A 56 6.42 -13.71 20.46
C ALA A 56 5.24 -13.86 19.48
N ALA A 57 4.09 -13.25 19.78
CA ALA A 57 2.91 -13.25 18.92
C ALA A 57 3.20 -12.64 17.53
N GLY A 58 4.06 -11.62 17.48
CA GLY A 58 4.50 -10.96 16.26
C GLY A 58 5.19 -11.90 15.26
N LEU A 59 5.79 -12.99 15.75
CA LEU A 59 6.55 -13.97 14.96
C LEU A 59 5.77 -15.25 14.66
N THR A 60 4.50 -15.33 15.08
CA THR A 60 3.70 -16.55 14.90
C THR A 60 3.37 -16.82 13.42
N ALA A 61 3.53 -18.07 13.00
CA ALA A 61 3.26 -18.51 11.63
C ALA A 61 1.82 -18.19 11.18
N ALA A 62 0.83 -18.28 12.08
CA ALA A 62 -0.55 -17.95 11.80
C ALA A 62 -0.72 -16.47 11.40
N ARG A 63 -0.06 -15.54 12.11
CA ARG A 63 -0.09 -14.11 11.79
C ARG A 63 0.56 -13.83 10.42
N LEU A 64 1.69 -14.48 10.14
CA LEU A 64 2.38 -14.36 8.85
C LEU A 64 1.54 -14.94 7.69
N ALA A 65 0.82 -16.04 7.92
CA ALA A 65 -0.04 -16.67 6.92
C ALA A 65 -1.23 -15.77 6.54
N PHE A 66 -1.84 -15.06 7.51
CA PHE A 66 -2.90 -14.09 7.23
C PHE A 66 -2.38 -12.79 6.58
N GLY A 67 -1.10 -12.47 6.78
CA GLY A 67 -0.47 -11.33 6.12
C GLY A 67 -0.52 -11.42 4.58
N TRP A 68 -0.32 -12.61 4.00
CA TRP A 68 -0.27 -12.75 2.54
C TRP A 68 -1.60 -12.44 1.82
N PRO A 69 -2.75 -13.03 2.21
CA PRO A 69 -4.05 -12.63 1.67
C PRO A 69 -4.30 -11.13 1.82
N LYS A 70 -4.04 -10.55 3.00
CA LYS A 70 -4.18 -9.10 3.22
C LYS A 70 -3.38 -8.28 2.23
N MET A 71 -2.10 -8.63 2.01
CA MET A 71 -1.25 -7.91 1.06
C MET A 71 -1.78 -7.99 -0.38
N LEU A 72 -2.23 -9.16 -0.82
CA LEU A 72 -2.85 -9.31 -2.15
C LEU A 72 -4.11 -8.45 -2.31
N ILE A 73 -4.92 -8.36 -1.26
CA ILE A 73 -6.12 -7.53 -1.24
C ILE A 73 -5.76 -6.05 -1.24
N VAL A 74 -4.76 -5.61 -0.46
CA VAL A 74 -4.21 -4.25 -0.49
C VAL A 74 -3.85 -3.85 -1.93
N TRP A 75 -3.07 -4.69 -2.62
CA TRP A 75 -2.66 -4.40 -4.00
C TRP A 75 -3.82 -4.44 -4.99
N SER A 76 -4.81 -5.31 -4.77
CA SER A 76 -6.02 -5.40 -5.59
C SER A 76 -6.96 -4.20 -5.39
N VAL A 77 -7.08 -3.69 -4.17
CA VAL A 77 -7.82 -2.46 -3.86
C VAL A 77 -7.12 -1.27 -4.53
N ALA A 78 -5.80 -1.16 -4.42
CA ALA A 78 -5.01 -0.13 -5.09
C ALA A 78 -5.18 -0.19 -6.62
N PHE A 79 -5.23 -1.39 -7.20
CA PHE A 79 -5.49 -1.60 -8.64
C PHE A 79 -6.82 -1.01 -9.07
N VAL A 80 -7.91 -1.40 -8.41
CA VAL A 80 -9.25 -0.94 -8.79
C VAL A 80 -9.42 0.56 -8.49
N ALA A 81 -8.91 1.05 -7.36
CA ALA A 81 -8.92 2.47 -7.03
C ALA A 81 -8.19 3.29 -8.10
N THR A 82 -6.99 2.88 -8.51
CA THR A 82 -6.22 3.52 -9.59
C THR A 82 -7.02 3.56 -10.89
N ARG A 83 -7.65 2.43 -11.28
CA ARG A 83 -8.49 2.37 -12.48
C ARG A 83 -9.67 3.33 -12.39
N TYR A 84 -10.40 3.34 -11.29
CA TYR A 84 -11.53 4.23 -11.10
C TYR A 84 -11.12 5.71 -11.15
N LEU A 85 -9.99 6.06 -10.54
CA LEU A 85 -9.49 7.43 -10.50
C LEU A 85 -8.99 7.97 -11.85
N VAL A 86 -8.64 7.07 -12.78
CA VAL A 86 -8.23 7.44 -14.14
C VAL A 86 -9.40 7.38 -15.11
N LEU A 87 -10.21 6.31 -15.04
CA LEU A 87 -11.27 6.02 -16.02
C LEU A 87 -12.62 6.63 -15.63
N HIS A 88 -12.79 7.04 -14.37
CA HIS A 88 -14.01 7.65 -13.82
C HIS A 88 -15.29 6.81 -13.99
N ASP A 89 -15.16 5.52 -14.31
CA ASP A 89 -16.27 4.58 -14.46
C ASP A 89 -16.06 3.36 -13.55
N ARG A 90 -17.02 3.14 -12.62
CA ARG A 90 -17.00 2.02 -11.67
C ARG A 90 -17.07 0.65 -12.37
N ARG A 91 -17.84 0.52 -13.44
CA ARG A 91 -18.05 -0.74 -14.16
C ARG A 91 -16.77 -1.14 -14.89
N ILE A 92 -16.12 -0.18 -15.53
CA ILE A 92 -14.84 -0.41 -16.21
C ILE A 92 -13.73 -0.67 -15.18
N ALA A 93 -13.70 0.05 -14.07
CA ALA A 93 -12.72 -0.16 -13.01
C ALA A 93 -12.73 -1.60 -12.48
N LEU A 94 -13.92 -2.18 -12.27
CA LEU A 94 -14.14 -3.53 -11.76
C LEU A 94 -13.98 -4.65 -12.81
N ARG A 95 -13.94 -4.31 -14.10
CA ARG A 95 -13.83 -5.28 -15.21
C ARG A 95 -12.51 -5.06 -15.95
N PRO A 96 -11.37 -5.47 -15.38
CA PRO A 96 -10.08 -5.30 -16.04
C PRO A 96 -9.99 -6.08 -17.33
N SER A 97 -9.41 -5.47 -18.37
CA SER A 97 -8.99 -6.22 -19.55
C SER A 97 -7.91 -7.22 -19.17
N ALA A 98 -7.77 -8.31 -19.94
CA ALA A 98 -6.71 -9.28 -19.73
C ALA A 98 -5.31 -8.63 -19.75
N LEU A 99 -5.14 -7.58 -20.57
CA LEU A 99 -3.90 -6.81 -20.62
C LEU A 99 -3.63 -6.04 -19.32
N ALA A 100 -4.64 -5.40 -18.74
CA ALA A 100 -4.52 -4.71 -17.45
C ALA A 100 -4.17 -5.69 -16.33
N ALA A 101 -4.90 -6.80 -16.24
CA ALA A 101 -4.65 -7.84 -15.23
C ALA A 101 -3.22 -8.39 -15.34
N ARG A 102 -2.78 -8.76 -16.55
CA ARG A 102 -1.42 -9.28 -16.79
C ARG A 102 -0.34 -8.25 -16.45
N ARG A 103 -0.50 -7.00 -16.87
CA ARG A 103 0.52 -5.95 -16.63
C ARG A 103 0.59 -5.58 -15.15
N TYR A 104 -0.57 -5.47 -14.49
CA TYR A 104 -0.60 -5.18 -13.06
C TYR A 104 -0.12 -6.38 -12.22
N GLY A 105 -0.20 -7.61 -12.74
CA GLY A 105 0.47 -8.77 -12.14
C GLY A 105 1.98 -8.54 -11.94
N TRP A 106 2.65 -7.84 -12.85
CA TRP A 106 4.05 -7.45 -12.66
C TRP A 106 4.26 -6.38 -11.59
N VAL A 107 3.27 -5.48 -11.39
CA VAL A 107 3.29 -4.52 -10.28
C VAL A 107 3.12 -5.25 -8.95
N ILE A 108 2.19 -6.21 -8.89
CA ILE A 108 2.03 -7.10 -7.73
C ILE A 108 3.33 -7.85 -7.45
N LEU A 109 3.99 -8.42 -8.47
CA LEU A 109 5.26 -9.12 -8.27
C LEU A 109 6.35 -8.18 -7.76
N PHE A 110 6.45 -6.95 -8.30
CA PHE A 110 7.36 -5.93 -7.80
C PHE A 110 7.11 -5.60 -6.33
N GLN A 111 5.86 -5.56 -5.87
CA GLN A 111 5.51 -5.32 -4.47
C GLN A 111 5.77 -6.56 -3.59
N PHE A 112 5.51 -7.74 -4.13
CA PHE A 112 5.61 -9.02 -3.45
C PHE A 112 7.05 -9.37 -3.09
N VAL A 113 7.98 -9.25 -4.04
CA VAL A 113 9.39 -9.63 -3.84
C VAL A 113 10.03 -8.94 -2.63
N PRO A 114 10.08 -7.60 -2.51
CA PRO A 114 10.66 -6.94 -1.35
C PRO A 114 9.89 -7.25 -0.06
N THR A 115 8.55 -7.34 -0.12
CA THR A 115 7.74 -7.74 1.04
C THR A 115 8.12 -9.13 1.54
N ALA A 116 8.32 -10.08 0.63
CA ALA A 116 8.75 -11.44 0.97
C ALA A 116 10.16 -11.45 1.57
N ILE A 117 11.08 -10.65 1.04
CA ILE A 117 12.43 -10.50 1.61
C ILE A 117 12.37 -9.96 3.03
N VAL A 118 11.52 -8.95 3.31
CA VAL A 118 11.36 -8.40 4.66
C VAL A 118 10.82 -9.46 5.64
N ILE A 119 9.78 -10.18 5.23
CA ILE A 119 9.12 -11.19 6.08
C ILE A 119 10.07 -12.37 6.34
N TYR A 120 10.72 -12.88 5.29
CA TYR A 120 11.54 -14.09 5.34
C TYR A 120 13.05 -13.80 5.47
N ALA A 121 13.45 -12.59 5.86
CA ALA A 121 14.85 -12.19 5.94
C ALA A 121 15.72 -13.19 6.74
N GLU A 122 15.25 -13.62 7.90
CA GLU A 122 15.98 -14.58 8.74
C GLU A 122 16.08 -15.97 8.11
N PRO A 123 14.97 -16.63 7.69
CA PRO A 123 15.06 -17.88 6.93
C PRO A 123 15.96 -17.80 5.70
N ILE A 124 15.88 -16.71 4.93
CA ILE A 124 16.69 -16.50 3.73
C ILE A 124 18.18 -16.48 4.10
N LEU A 125 18.57 -15.67 5.08
CA LEU A 125 19.97 -15.54 5.47
C LEU A 125 20.52 -16.85 6.06
N LYS A 126 19.70 -17.60 6.82
CA LYS A 126 20.07 -18.91 7.37
C LYS A 126 20.52 -19.90 6.28
N LEU A 127 19.96 -19.82 5.07
CA LEU A 127 20.39 -20.64 3.93
C LEU A 127 21.84 -20.35 3.49
N PHE A 128 22.38 -19.18 3.84
CA PHE A 128 23.73 -18.73 3.51
C PHE A 128 24.68 -18.74 4.71
N GLY A 129 24.29 -19.36 5.84
CA GLY A 129 25.12 -19.39 7.05
C GLY A 129 25.27 -18.03 7.74
N ALA A 130 24.42 -17.06 7.40
CA ALA A 130 24.37 -15.73 8.01
C ALA A 130 23.03 -15.61 8.74
N ALA A 131 22.95 -15.27 10.02
CA ALA A 131 21.65 -15.08 10.67
C ALA A 131 21.76 -14.21 11.93
N SER A 132 22.81 -13.39 12.03
CA SER A 132 22.90 -12.48 13.16
C SER A 132 21.76 -11.46 13.07
N GLU A 133 21.29 -11.00 14.23
CA GLU A 133 20.21 -10.02 14.33
C GLU A 133 20.49 -8.76 13.49
N GLY A 134 21.75 -8.31 13.47
CA GLY A 134 22.21 -7.18 12.66
C GLY A 134 22.06 -7.41 11.16
N GLN A 135 22.37 -8.62 10.66
CA GLN A 135 22.23 -8.97 9.24
C GLN A 135 20.76 -9.05 8.83
N VAL A 136 19.91 -9.65 9.67
CA VAL A 136 18.45 -9.73 9.43
C VAL A 136 17.85 -8.33 9.37
N THR A 137 18.22 -7.47 10.32
CA THR A 137 17.75 -6.08 10.37
C THR A 137 18.21 -5.28 9.15
N ALA A 138 19.47 -5.44 8.74
CA ALA A 138 20.00 -4.78 7.55
C ALA A 138 19.25 -5.21 6.27
N LEU A 139 19.02 -6.51 6.07
CA LEU A 139 18.29 -7.01 4.89
C LEU A 139 16.84 -6.49 4.85
N ARG A 140 16.15 -6.49 6.00
CA ARG A 140 14.81 -5.90 6.13
C ARG A 140 14.80 -4.42 5.77
N ALA A 141 15.77 -3.66 6.30
CA ALA A 141 15.87 -2.23 6.05
C ALA A 141 16.15 -1.95 4.56
N ILE A 142 17.09 -2.67 3.95
CA ILE A 142 17.43 -2.50 2.53
C ILE A 142 16.22 -2.82 1.65
N ALA A 143 15.56 -3.97 1.84
CA ALA A 143 14.41 -4.36 1.02
C ALA A 143 13.23 -3.38 1.20
N GLY A 144 12.91 -3.02 2.44
CA GLY A 144 11.82 -2.09 2.74
C GLY A 144 12.07 -0.67 2.21
N LEU A 145 13.29 -0.14 2.39
CA LEU A 145 13.66 1.18 1.87
C LEU A 145 13.73 1.17 0.34
N ALA A 146 14.29 0.12 -0.27
CA ALA A 146 14.36 0.00 -1.73
C ALA A 146 12.96 0.03 -2.35
N GLN A 147 12.01 -0.74 -1.79
CA GLN A 147 10.61 -0.69 -2.24
C GLN A 147 10.06 0.74 -2.14
N GLN A 148 10.22 1.36 -0.97
CA GLN A 148 9.66 2.68 -0.71
C GLN A 148 10.26 3.80 -1.56
N LEU A 149 11.54 3.71 -1.89
CA LEU A 149 12.28 4.69 -2.69
C LEU A 149 12.17 4.42 -4.19
N LEU A 150 11.89 3.20 -4.63
CA LEU A 150 11.69 2.91 -6.06
C LEU A 150 10.28 3.29 -6.54
N GLU A 151 9.26 3.15 -5.69
CA GLU A 151 7.86 3.41 -6.07
C GLU A 151 7.61 4.76 -6.74
N PRO A 152 8.12 5.91 -6.25
CA PRO A 152 7.85 7.20 -6.87
C PRO A 152 8.42 7.33 -8.30
N ALA A 153 9.47 6.58 -8.63
CA ALA A 153 10.02 6.52 -9.98
C ALA A 153 9.16 5.66 -10.93
N LEU A 154 8.31 4.79 -10.39
CA LEU A 154 7.56 3.76 -11.10
C LEU A 154 6.06 4.09 -11.25
N LEU A 155 5.61 5.26 -10.78
CA LEU A 155 4.18 5.62 -10.75
C LEU A 155 3.51 5.60 -12.13
N LEU A 156 4.19 6.08 -13.17
CA LEU A 156 3.64 6.05 -14.54
C LEU A 156 3.44 4.60 -15.02
N TRP A 157 4.39 3.71 -14.69
CA TRP A 157 4.25 2.29 -14.99
C TRP A 157 3.10 1.66 -14.20
N PHE A 158 2.98 1.93 -12.90
CA PHE A 158 1.90 1.39 -12.07
C PHE A 158 0.53 1.80 -12.61
N VAL A 159 0.36 3.08 -12.92
CA VAL A 159 -0.90 3.60 -13.46
C VAL A 159 -1.18 3.03 -14.84
N SER A 160 -0.20 3.05 -15.76
CA SER A 160 -0.34 2.47 -17.11
C SER A 160 -0.68 0.98 -17.07
N ALA A 161 -0.04 0.22 -16.19
CA ALA A 161 -0.34 -1.19 -15.96
C ALA A 161 -1.78 -1.37 -15.44
N ALA A 162 -2.22 -0.54 -14.50
CA ALA A 162 -3.55 -0.63 -13.90
C ALA A 162 -4.66 -0.42 -14.94
N ILE A 163 -4.53 0.57 -15.81
CA ILE A 163 -5.50 0.85 -16.88
C ILE A 163 -5.35 -0.06 -18.10
N GLY A 164 -4.22 -0.78 -18.21
CA GLY A 164 -3.96 -1.73 -19.29
C GLY A 164 -3.37 -1.11 -20.56
N THR A 165 -2.70 0.03 -20.44
CA THR A 165 -2.02 0.69 -21.57
C THR A 165 -0.53 0.30 -21.63
N ARG A 166 0.17 0.68 -22.71
CA ARG A 166 1.58 0.27 -22.94
C ARG A 166 2.58 1.42 -22.82
N GLY A 167 2.14 2.65 -22.59
CA GLY A 167 3.01 3.81 -22.73
C GLY A 167 4.15 3.94 -21.77
N TYR A 168 4.04 3.31 -20.61
CA TYR A 168 5.10 3.33 -19.63
C TYR A 168 5.42 1.91 -19.15
N GLY A 169 6.62 1.45 -19.51
CA GLY A 169 7.31 0.39 -18.78
C GLY A 169 8.09 0.96 -17.58
N PRO A 170 8.68 0.11 -16.72
CA PRO A 170 9.37 0.55 -15.50
C PRO A 170 10.53 1.51 -15.79
N ILE A 171 11.39 1.17 -16.77
CA ILE A 171 12.54 2.01 -17.15
C ILE A 171 12.08 3.36 -17.71
N ALA A 172 11.07 3.35 -18.58
CA ALA A 172 10.52 4.57 -19.16
C ALA A 172 9.88 5.46 -18.09
N SER A 173 9.16 4.87 -17.13
CA SER A 173 8.60 5.58 -15.97
C SER A 173 9.68 6.32 -15.18
N ALA A 174 10.79 5.63 -14.84
CA ALA A 174 11.86 6.22 -14.05
C ALA A 174 12.55 7.37 -14.80
N ARG A 175 12.86 7.17 -16.09
CA ARG A 175 13.47 8.21 -16.94
C ARG A 175 12.59 9.44 -17.09
N VAL A 176 11.28 9.25 -17.27
CA VAL A 176 10.33 10.35 -17.45
C VAL A 176 10.12 11.11 -16.14
N THR A 177 10.07 10.40 -15.02
CA THR A 177 9.93 10.99 -13.67
C THR A 177 11.07 11.96 -13.38
N GLY A 178 12.34 11.53 -13.55
CA GLY A 178 13.51 12.39 -13.33
C GLY A 178 13.45 13.14 -11.99
N TRP A 179 13.78 14.44 -11.99
CA TRP A 179 13.77 15.27 -10.77
C TRP A 179 12.41 15.43 -10.09
N TRP A 180 11.29 15.11 -10.76
CA TRP A 180 9.97 15.10 -10.09
C TRP A 180 9.83 13.96 -9.10
N TYR A 181 10.79 13.04 -9.09
CA TYR A 181 10.94 12.00 -8.07
C TYR A 181 10.79 12.57 -6.66
N PHE A 182 11.54 13.62 -6.29
CA PHE A 182 11.50 14.18 -4.94
C PHE A 182 10.15 14.78 -4.58
N TRP A 183 9.49 15.42 -5.55
CA TRP A 183 8.14 15.95 -5.36
C TRP A 183 7.11 14.84 -5.19
N ALA A 184 7.18 13.78 -6.00
CA ALA A 184 6.28 12.62 -5.90
C ALA A 184 6.50 11.83 -4.61
N LEU A 185 7.77 11.62 -4.24
CA LEU A 185 8.19 11.03 -2.97
C LEU A 185 7.57 11.79 -1.80
N LEU A 186 7.81 13.11 -1.73
CA LEU A 186 7.25 13.95 -0.66
C LEU A 186 5.71 13.88 -0.64
N LEU A 187 5.07 13.93 -1.82
CA LEU A 187 3.61 13.87 -1.91
C LEU A 187 3.07 12.57 -1.33
N ILE A 188 3.62 11.43 -1.72
CA ILE A 188 3.17 10.11 -1.24
C ILE A 188 3.39 10.00 0.27
N PHE A 189 4.56 10.38 0.77
CA PHE A 189 4.89 10.31 2.19
C PHE A 189 4.01 11.22 3.06
N VAL A 190 3.79 12.46 2.66
CA VAL A 190 2.96 13.40 3.42
C VAL A 190 1.48 13.03 3.33
N THR A 191 1.03 12.48 2.20
CA THR A 191 -0.37 12.05 2.05
C THR A 191 -0.69 10.83 2.91
N ARG A 192 0.21 9.86 3.01
CA ARG A 192 -0.03 8.63 3.79
C ARG A 192 0.10 8.84 5.30
N MET A 193 0.87 9.84 5.73
CA MET A 193 1.28 10.02 7.13
C MET A 193 0.09 10.09 8.11
N PRO A 194 -0.99 10.85 7.85
CA PRO A 194 -2.13 10.90 8.78
C PRO A 194 -2.78 9.54 9.03
N PHE A 195 -2.99 8.75 7.97
CA PHE A 195 -3.61 7.43 8.09
C PHE A 195 -2.67 6.42 8.74
N ASN A 196 -1.38 6.44 8.39
CA ASN A 196 -0.38 5.58 9.03
C ASN A 196 -0.23 5.92 10.52
N ALA A 197 -0.26 7.21 10.89
CA ALA A 197 -0.24 7.64 12.28
C ALA A 197 -1.48 7.16 13.03
N ALA A 198 -2.67 7.33 12.45
CA ALA A 198 -3.92 6.81 13.03
C ALA A 198 -3.86 5.28 13.22
N HIS A 199 -3.42 4.55 12.20
CA HIS A 199 -3.29 3.10 12.25
C HIS A 199 -2.36 2.63 13.37
N GLN A 200 -1.18 3.25 13.49
CA GLN A 200 -0.24 2.93 14.55
C GLN A 200 -0.73 3.31 15.94
N LEU A 201 -1.43 4.45 16.08
CA LEU A 201 -1.99 4.89 17.35
C LEU A 201 -3.09 3.94 17.84
N LEU A 202 -4.00 3.53 16.96
CA LEU A 202 -5.06 2.58 17.29
C LEU A 202 -4.48 1.23 17.70
N ASN A 203 -3.52 0.70 16.94
CA ASN A 203 -2.84 -0.55 17.28
C ASN A 203 -2.09 -0.47 18.62
N ARG A 204 -1.35 0.62 18.85
CA ARG A 204 -0.58 0.79 20.09
C ARG A 204 -1.48 0.95 21.30
N PHE A 205 -2.54 1.76 21.19
CA PHE A 205 -3.45 2.00 22.31
C PHE A 205 -4.23 0.74 22.67
N ALA A 206 -4.63 -0.05 21.67
CA ALA A 206 -5.38 -1.29 21.86
C ALA A 206 -4.63 -2.34 22.70
N ALA A 207 -3.29 -2.32 22.71
CA ALA A 207 -2.51 -3.29 23.46
C ALA A 207 -2.75 -3.19 24.97
N GLY A 208 -3.10 -4.32 25.59
CA GLY A 208 -3.39 -4.42 27.02
C GLY A 208 -4.76 -3.88 27.46
N GLN A 209 -5.60 -3.42 26.53
CA GLN A 209 -6.92 -2.89 26.84
C GLN A 209 -7.95 -4.00 27.10
N PRO A 210 -8.99 -3.73 27.91
CA PRO A 210 -10.10 -4.66 28.07
C PRO A 210 -10.89 -4.82 26.75
N PRO A 211 -11.60 -5.94 26.54
CA PRO A 211 -12.32 -6.22 25.29
C PRO A 211 -13.27 -5.11 24.82
N ALA A 212 -13.92 -4.41 25.76
CA ALA A 212 -14.85 -3.32 25.47
C ALA A 212 -14.18 -2.09 24.82
N ILE A 213 -12.87 -1.92 24.99
CA ILE A 213 -12.07 -0.84 24.39
C ILE A 213 -11.29 -1.37 23.18
N LEU A 214 -10.71 -2.57 23.32
CA LEU A 214 -9.95 -3.26 22.29
C LEU A 214 -10.73 -3.38 20.98
N TRP A 215 -11.92 -3.99 21.00
CA TRP A 215 -12.66 -4.28 19.76
C TRP A 215 -13.10 -3.04 18.99
N PRO A 216 -13.67 -1.98 19.63
CA PRO A 216 -13.95 -0.73 18.92
C PRO A 216 -12.71 -0.13 18.24
N MET A 217 -11.54 -0.19 18.87
CA MET A 217 -10.30 0.31 18.26
C MET A 217 -9.88 -0.49 17.05
N LEU A 218 -9.98 -1.82 17.12
CA LEU A 218 -9.66 -2.71 16.00
C LEU A 218 -10.64 -2.54 14.83
N VAL A 219 -11.91 -2.23 15.11
CA VAL A 219 -12.92 -1.91 14.09
C VAL A 219 -12.62 -0.56 13.43
N LEU A 220 -12.28 0.46 14.23
CA LEU A 220 -11.87 1.77 13.70
C LEU A 220 -10.60 1.64 12.85
N ASP A 221 -9.64 0.86 13.31
CA ASP A 221 -8.39 0.60 12.59
C ASP A 221 -8.64 -0.11 11.26
N ALA A 222 -9.50 -1.13 11.27
CA ALA A 222 -9.95 -1.82 10.08
C ALA A 222 -10.63 -0.90 9.04
N ALA A 223 -11.27 0.19 9.49
CA ALA A 223 -11.84 1.20 8.60
C ALA A 223 -10.79 2.21 8.07
N VAL A 224 -9.72 2.49 8.84
CA VAL A 224 -8.62 3.38 8.45
C VAL A 224 -7.79 2.78 7.31
N VAL A 225 -7.55 1.47 7.34
CA VAL A 225 -6.70 0.75 6.38
C VAL A 225 -7.14 0.88 4.91
N PRO A 226 -8.41 0.65 4.52
CA PRO A 226 -8.84 0.87 3.13
C PRO A 226 -8.77 2.34 2.71
N ALA A 227 -9.04 3.29 3.61
CA ALA A 227 -8.88 4.70 3.31
C ALA A 227 -7.40 5.06 3.04
N MET A 228 -6.48 4.48 3.81
CA MET A 228 -5.04 4.61 3.59
C MET A 228 -4.61 4.09 2.21
N VAL A 229 -5.09 2.91 1.82
CA VAL A 229 -4.71 2.32 0.52
C VAL A 229 -5.26 3.14 -0.64
N ILE A 230 -6.50 3.61 -0.54
CA ILE A 230 -7.10 4.45 -1.57
C ILE A 230 -6.40 5.82 -1.64
N VAL A 231 -6.05 6.44 -0.52
CA VAL A 231 -5.37 7.76 -0.55
C VAL A 231 -3.98 7.66 -1.15
N VAL A 232 -3.27 6.56 -0.91
CA VAL A 232 -1.97 6.30 -1.54
C VAL A 232 -2.16 6.16 -3.06
N ALA A 233 -3.11 5.34 -3.51
CA ALA A 233 -3.43 5.21 -4.94
C ALA A 233 -3.80 6.57 -5.57
N ALA A 234 -4.58 7.40 -4.85
CA ALA A 234 -4.94 8.74 -5.31
C ALA A 234 -3.74 9.69 -5.42
N ALA A 235 -2.83 9.69 -4.44
CA ALA A 235 -1.59 10.44 -4.51
C ALA A 235 -0.72 9.98 -5.68
N GLN A 236 -0.61 8.67 -5.89
CA GLN A 236 0.13 8.06 -7.01
C GLN A 236 -0.44 8.48 -8.37
N VAL A 237 -1.77 8.41 -8.56
CA VAL A 237 -2.44 8.85 -9.79
C VAL A 237 -2.22 10.34 -10.05
N ARG A 238 -2.33 11.18 -9.01
CA ARG A 238 -2.09 12.62 -9.14
C ARG A 238 -0.65 12.94 -9.48
N ALA A 239 0.30 12.22 -8.89
CA ALA A 239 1.70 12.37 -9.20
C ALA A 239 2.00 11.93 -10.64
N ALA A 240 1.55 10.74 -11.03
CA ALA A 240 1.68 10.23 -12.39
C ALA A 240 1.09 11.20 -13.42
N ARG A 241 -0.11 11.74 -13.16
CA ARG A 241 -0.76 12.73 -14.04
C ARG A 241 0.10 14.00 -14.17
N ALA A 242 0.58 14.55 -13.06
CA ALA A 242 1.43 15.75 -13.08
C ALA A 242 2.75 15.52 -13.83
N ILE A 243 3.34 14.34 -13.72
CA ILE A 243 4.56 13.96 -14.43
C ILE A 243 4.29 13.80 -15.94
N ALA A 244 3.18 13.14 -16.32
CA ALA A 244 2.79 12.95 -17.71
C ALA A 244 2.46 14.29 -18.41
N GLU A 245 1.66 15.16 -17.76
CA GLU A 245 1.27 16.49 -18.26
C GLU A 245 2.49 17.34 -18.62
N ARG A 246 3.58 17.25 -17.82
CA ARG A 246 4.83 17.98 -18.08
C ARG A 246 5.47 17.60 -19.43
N ARG A 247 5.20 16.39 -19.92
CA ARG A 247 5.70 15.89 -21.20
C ARG A 247 4.68 16.06 -22.34
N GLY A 248 3.60 16.81 -22.11
CA GLY A 248 2.54 17.01 -23.09
C GLY A 248 1.76 15.73 -23.41
N ARG A 249 1.68 14.78 -22.46
CA ARG A 249 0.95 13.52 -22.62
C ARG A 249 -0.13 13.39 -21.56
N THR A 250 -1.23 12.73 -21.89
CA THR A 250 -2.20 12.26 -20.91
C THR A 250 -1.87 10.85 -20.40
N LEU A 251 -2.48 10.43 -19.28
CA LEU A 251 -2.31 9.07 -18.77
C LEU A 251 -2.91 8.00 -19.70
N LEU A 252 -3.84 8.40 -20.58
CA LEU A 252 -4.53 7.50 -21.52
C LEU A 252 -3.78 7.34 -22.84
N GLU A 253 -2.98 8.34 -23.24
CA GLU A 253 -2.16 8.34 -24.47
C GLU A 253 -0.86 7.52 -24.36
N GLY A 254 -0.73 6.75 -23.29
CA GLY A 254 0.39 5.87 -23.07
C GLY A 254 0.36 4.63 -23.96
#